data_AF-A0A2V9M2P3-F1
#
_entry.id   AF-A0A2V9M2P3-F1
#
_cell.length_a   1.000
_cell.length_b   1.000
_cell.length_c   1.000
_cell.angle_alpha   90.00
_cell.angle_beta   90.00
_cell.angle_gamma   90.00
#
_symmetry.space_group_name_H-M   'P 1'
#
loop_
_entity.id
_entity.type
_entity.pdbx_description
1 polymer ?
#
loop_
_entity_poly.entity_id
_entity_poly.type
_entity_poly.pdbx_seq_one_letter_code
_entity_poly.pdbx_strand_id
1 'polypeptide(L)' 'RECLDHVIVLDQNHLRRMLRSYMSYYHESRPHLSLKRNSPIPREVESRSKGTVIAIPQVGGLHHRYQRCA' A
#
# COMPACT_ATOMS: atom_id res chain seq x y z
N ARG A 1 -8.35 -8.73 -6.70
CA ARG A 1 -9.52 -7.92 -6.33
C ARG A 1 -9.03 -6.53 -6.04
N GLU A 2 -9.66 -5.56 -6.66
CA GLU A 2 -9.29 -4.15 -6.59
C GLU A 2 -9.97 -3.49 -5.40
N CYS A 3 -9.54 -2.28 -5.02
CA CYS A 3 -10.00 -1.59 -3.81
C CYS A 3 -11.53 -1.56 -3.64
N LEU A 4 -12.26 -1.34 -4.73
CA LEU A 4 -13.72 -1.18 -4.69
C LEU A 4 -14.49 -2.49 -4.54
N ASP A 5 -13.82 -3.64 -4.70
CA ASP A 5 -14.43 -4.96 -4.46
C ASP A 5 -14.63 -5.24 -2.95
N HIS A 6 -14.10 -4.37 -2.08
CA HIS A 6 -14.00 -4.59 -0.64
C HIS A 6 -14.71 -3.53 0.20
N VAL A 7 -15.28 -2.48 -0.42
CA VAL A 7 -15.89 -1.36 0.31
C VAL A 7 -17.21 -0.93 -0.31
N ILE A 8 -18.18 -0.64 0.56
CA ILE A 8 -19.42 0.04 0.18
C ILE A 8 -19.14 1.54 0.17
N VAL A 9 -19.29 2.15 -1.00
CA VAL A 9 -19.15 3.61 -1.17
C VAL A 9 -20.40 4.29 -0.64
N LEU A 10 -20.22 5.17 0.34
CA LEU A 10 -21.33 5.87 1.02
C LEU A 10 -21.73 7.15 0.27
N ASP A 11 -20.74 7.88 -0.22
CA ASP A 11 -20.93 9.10 -0.99
C ASP A 11 -19.68 9.39 -1.86
N GLN A 12 -19.75 10.47 -2.64
CA GLN A 12 -18.67 10.90 -3.52
C GLN A 12 -17.38 11.30 -2.78
N ASN A 13 -17.50 11.93 -1.61
CA ASN A 13 -16.34 12.35 -0.81
C ASN A 13 -15.63 11.13 -0.22
N HIS A 14 -16.40 10.15 0.26
CA HIS A 14 -15.88 8.86 0.69
C HIS A 14 -15.14 8.15 -0.45
N LEU A 15 -15.73 8.08 -1.65
CA LEU A 15 -15.07 7.50 -2.82
C LEU A 15 -13.75 8.22 -3.14
N ARG A 16 -13.76 9.55 -3.16
CA ARG A 16 -12.55 10.35 -3.44
C ARG A 16 -11.45 10.08 -2.42
N ARG A 17 -11.79 10.00 -1.13
CA ARG A 17 -10.82 9.67 -0.08
C ARG A 17 -10.22 8.28 -0.26
N MET A 18 -11.07 7.29 -0.56
CA MET A 18 -10.63 5.91 -0.82
C MET A 18 -9.72 5.82 -2.04
N LEU A 19 -10.09 6.42 -3.17
CA LEU A 19 -9.28 6.41 -4.39
C LEU A 19 -7.94 7.13 -4.20
N ARG A 20 -7.89 8.23 -3.45
CA ARG A 20 -6.62 8.89 -3.11
C ARG A 20 -5.71 7.98 -2.30
N SER A 21 -6.24 7.32 -1.28
CA SER A 21 -5.47 6.35 -0.48
C SER A 21 -5.01 5.16 -1.31
N TYR A 22 -5.87 4.66 -2.20
CA TYR A 22 -5.52 3.57 -3.10
C TYR A 22 -4.42 3.95 -4.09
N MET A 23 -4.45 5.17 -4.66
CA MET A 23 -3.43 5.64 -5.58
C MET A 23 -2.05 5.77 -4.92
N SER A 24 -1.99 6.27 -3.67
CA SER A 24 -0.73 6.28 -2.91
C SER A 24 -0.23 4.86 -2.65
N TYR A 25 -1.11 3.95 -2.21
CA TYR A 25 -0.75 2.53 -2.05
C TYR A 25 -0.24 1.91 -3.37
N TYR A 26 -0.93 2.15 -4.49
CA TYR A 26 -0.57 1.61 -5.79
C TYR A 26 0.82 2.08 -6.23
N HIS A 27 1.08 3.39 -6.16
CA HIS A 27 2.35 3.95 -6.64
C HIS A 27 3.51 3.68 -5.69
N GLU A 28 3.29 3.58 -4.38
CA GLU A 28 4.38 3.54 -3.41
C GLU A 28 4.59 2.16 -2.77
N SER A 29 3.62 1.24 -2.87
CA SER A 29 3.62 0.03 -2.05
C SER A 29 3.20 -1.24 -2.78
N ARG A 30 2.28 -1.18 -3.74
CA ARG A 30 1.79 -2.38 -4.45
C ARG A 30 2.94 -3.02 -5.23
N PRO A 31 3.20 -4.33 -5.05
CA PRO A 31 4.23 -5.02 -5.81
C PRO A 31 3.76 -5.32 -7.24
N HIS A 32 4.55 -4.93 -8.23
CA HIS A 32 4.32 -5.25 -9.65
C HIS A 32 5.32 -6.28 -10.15
N LEU A 33 4.84 -7.37 -10.75
CA LEU A 33 5.69 -8.45 -11.26
C LEU A 33 6.68 -7.97 -12.34
N SER A 34 6.23 -7.10 -13.25
CA SER A 34 7.07 -6.48 -14.28
C SER A 34 8.17 -5.58 -13.71
N LEU A 35 8.00 -5.08 -12.48
CA LEU A 35 8.96 -4.22 -11.78
C LEU A 35 9.75 -5.00 -10.73
N LYS A 36 10.01 -6.29 -10.96
CA LYS A 36 10.73 -7.18 -10.02
C LYS A 36 10.11 -7.17 -8.62
N ARG A 37 8.77 -7.14 -8.56
CA ARG A 37 7.96 -7.04 -7.33
C ARG A 37 8.15 -5.73 -6.54
N ASN A 38 8.69 -4.69 -7.17
CA ASN A 38 8.71 -3.33 -6.61
C ASN A 38 7.43 -2.57 -7.01
N SER A 39 7.24 -1.40 -6.41
CA SER A 39 6.19 -0.45 -6.76
C SER A 39 6.63 0.49 -7.90
N PRO A 40 5.69 1.20 -8.56
CA PRO A 40 6.02 2.17 -9.61
C PRO A 40 7.00 3.25 -9.15
N ILE A 41 6.83 3.74 -7.92
CA ILE A 41 7.84 4.50 -7.18
C ILE A 41 8.70 3.46 -6.45
N PRO A 42 9.95 3.21 -6.88
CA PRO A 42 10.74 2.14 -6.33
C PRO A 42 11.12 2.41 -4.87
N ARG A 43 11.15 1.34 -4.08
CA ARG A 43 11.69 1.38 -2.72
C ARG A 43 12.97 0.57 -2.62
N GLU A 44 13.83 0.99 -1.70
CA GLU A 44 15.01 0.22 -1.32
C GLU A 44 14.62 -1.09 -0.62
N VAL A 45 15.47 -2.11 -0.81
CA VAL A 45 15.35 -3.35 -0.06
C VAL A 45 15.85 -3.12 1.36
N GLU A 46 15.04 -3.50 2.34
CA GLU A 46 15.37 -3.33 3.75
C GLU A 46 16.03 -4.60 4.31
N SER A 47 17.33 -4.51 4.60
CA SER A 47 18.11 -5.60 5.20
C SER A 47 17.66 -5.90 6.64
N ARG A 48 17.99 -7.09 7.13
CA ARG A 48 17.71 -7.50 8.52
C ARG A 48 18.32 -6.55 9.58
N SER A 49 19.40 -5.86 9.24
CA SER A 49 20.06 -4.87 10.11
C SER A 49 19.24 -3.60 10.36
N LYS A 50 18.22 -3.30 9.53
CA LYS A 50 17.33 -2.13 9.72
C LYS A 50 16.27 -2.31 10.82
N GLY A 51 16.42 -3.32 11.68
CA GLY A 51 15.57 -3.53 12.86
C GLY A 51 14.38 -4.48 12.64
N THR A 52 13.36 -4.31 13.49
CA THR A 52 12.19 -5.20 13.55
C THR A 52 11.20 -4.91 12.43
N VAL A 53 10.43 -5.92 12.03
CA VAL A 53 9.39 -5.73 11.00
C VAL A 53 8.15 -5.12 11.64
N ILE A 54 7.72 -3.98 11.12
CA ILE A 54 6.47 -3.31 11.46
C ILE A 54 5.48 -3.40 10.30
N ALA A 55 4.19 -3.49 10.63
CA ALA A 55 3.10 -3.48 9.66
C ALA A 55 2.43 -2.10 9.67
N ILE A 56 2.34 -1.47 8.50
CA ILE A 56 1.71 -0.16 8.33
C ILE A 56 0.42 -0.37 7.54
N PRO A 57 -0.75 -0.09 8.12
CA PRO A 57 -2.02 -0.27 7.43
C PRO A 57 -2.12 0.70 6.25
N GLN A 58 -2.67 0.20 5.15
CA GLN A 58 -2.88 0.92 3.90
C GLN A 58 -4.35 0.80 3.50
N VAL A 59 -4.90 1.83 2.87
CA VAL A 59 -6.27 1.81 2.31
C VAL A 59 -7.30 1.39 3.37
N GLY A 60 -7.25 2.01 4.55
CA GLY A 60 -8.16 1.69 5.66
C GLY A 60 -7.94 0.32 6.28
N GLY A 61 -6.79 -0.33 6.06
CA GLY A 61 -6.45 -1.65 6.60
C GLY A 61 -6.72 -2.81 5.64
N LEU A 62 -7.23 -2.54 4.43
CA LEU A 62 -7.40 -3.55 3.38
C LEU A 62 -6.06 -4.14 2.93
N HIS A 63 -4.99 -3.35 3.01
CA HIS A 63 -3.64 -3.75 2.67
C HIS A 63 -2.67 -3.37 3.78
N HIS A 64 -1.51 -4.01 3.79
CA HIS A 64 -0.43 -3.72 4.73
C HIS A 64 0.88 -3.58 3.98
N ARG A 65 1.63 -2.53 4.32
CA ARG A 65 3.03 -2.40 3.95
C ARG A 65 3.89 -2.85 5.11
N TYR A 66 4.84 -3.73 4.85
CA TYR A 66 5.80 -4.17 5.85
C TYR A 66 7.11 -3.39 5.66
N GLN A 67 7.64 -2.86 6.76
CA GLN A 67 8.92 -2.16 6.79
C GLN A 67 9.75 -2.61 8.00
N ARG A 68 11.07 -2.42 7.94
CA ARG A 68 11.99 -2.60 9.06
C ARG A 68 12.37 -1.26 9.65
N CYS A 69 12.20 -1.13 10.96
CA CYS A 69 12.55 0.06 11.73
C CYS A 69 13.33 -0.36 12.98
N ALA A 70 14.39 0.40 13.30
CA ALA A 70 15.29 0.18 14.43
C ALA A 70 14.99 1.16 15.56
#